data_AF-A0A8T7GW58-F1
#
_entry.id   AF-A0A8T7GW58-F1
#
_cell.length_a   1.000
_cell.length_b   1.000
_cell.length_c   1.000
_cell.angle_alpha   90.00
_cell.angle_beta   90.00
_cell.angle_gamma   90.00
#
_symmetry.space_group_name_H-M   'P 1'
#
loop_
_entity.id
_entity.type
_entity.pdbx_description
1 polymer ?
#
loop_
_entity_poly.entity_id
_entity_poly.type
_entity_poly.pdbx_seq_one_letter_code
_entity_poly.pdbx_strand_id
1 'polypeptide(L)' 'MEQAGVRDIEGLAMIGRVRRDWIERADKTGWRLCVELDDGSRLCTPTLSRDEVELVRRCVEHYMRYPLVR' A
#
# COMPACT_ATOMS: atom_id res chain seq x y z
N MET A 1 -19.06 -7.08 9.61
CA MET A 1 -17.71 -7.18 10.18
C MET A 1 -16.89 -7.95 9.17
N GLU A 2 -16.05 -7.31 8.36
CA GLU A 2 -15.10 -8.04 7.52
C GLU A 2 -13.99 -7.10 7.05
N GLN A 3 -12.76 -7.63 7.11
CA GLN A 3 -11.48 -6.95 7.12
C GLN A 3 -11.05 -6.50 5.72
N ALA A 4 -11.70 -5.49 5.16
CA ALA A 4 -11.39 -4.92 3.84
C ALA A 4 -10.04 -4.16 3.76
N GLY A 5 -9.19 -4.20 4.79
CA GLY A 5 -7.93 -3.43 4.84
C GLY A 5 -6.66 -4.25 4.65
N VAL A 6 -6.69 -5.56 4.92
CA VAL A 6 -5.46 -6.39 4.98
C VAL A 6 -5.28 -7.25 3.72
N ARG A 7 -6.37 -7.69 3.09
CA ARG A 7 -6.31 -8.52 1.86
C ARG A 7 -5.73 -7.79 0.65
N ASP A 8 -5.80 -6.45 0.61
CA ASP A 8 -5.25 -5.67 -0.50
C ASP A 8 -3.73 -5.48 -0.41
N ILE A 9 -3.12 -5.64 0.78
CA ILE A 9 -1.67 -5.45 0.96
C ILE A 9 -0.87 -6.65 0.44
N GLU A 10 -1.36 -7.88 0.64
CA GLU A 10 -0.81 -9.06 -0.04
C GLU A 10 -0.99 -8.97 -1.56
N GLY A 11 -2.09 -8.34 -2.00
CA GLY A 11 -2.30 -7.92 -3.37
C GLY A 11 -1.12 -7.11 -3.89
N LEU A 12 -0.82 -5.97 -3.25
CA LEU A 12 0.25 -5.03 -3.65
C LEU A 12 1.63 -5.68 -3.88
N ALA A 13 1.95 -6.76 -3.16
CA ALA A 13 3.21 -7.49 -3.33
C ALA A 13 3.24 -8.42 -4.56
N MET A 14 2.07 -8.77 -5.14
CA MET A 14 1.93 -9.64 -6.32
C MET A 14 1.67 -8.88 -7.64
N ILE A 15 1.35 -7.57 -7.60
CA ILE A 15 0.92 -6.78 -8.76
C ILE A 15 2.12 -6.00 -9.34
N GLY A 16 3.07 -6.69 -9.94
CA GLY A 16 4.17 -6.04 -10.67
C GLY A 16 5.13 -5.19 -9.81
N ARG A 17 6.08 -4.50 -10.45
CA ARG A 17 7.01 -3.61 -9.74
C ARG A 17 6.32 -2.27 -9.48
N VAL A 18 6.38 -1.80 -8.24
CA VAL A 18 5.99 -0.43 -7.85
C VAL A 18 6.92 0.57 -8.54
N ARG A 19 6.31 1.48 -9.30
CA ARG A 19 6.99 2.59 -9.97
C ARG A 19 7.16 3.80 -9.06
N ARG A 20 6.14 4.07 -8.23
CA ARG A 20 6.13 5.16 -7.25
C ARG A 20 5.15 4.88 -6.12
N ASP A 21 5.49 5.28 -4.90
CA ASP A 21 4.57 5.34 -3.76
C ASP A 21 4.57 6.74 -3.11
N TRP A 22 3.45 7.11 -2.48
CA TRP A 22 3.35 8.32 -1.67
C TRP A 22 2.23 8.20 -0.63
N ILE A 23 2.40 8.90 0.49
CA ILE A 23 1.38 9.03 1.53
C ILE A 23 0.72 10.39 1.39
N GLU A 24 -0.60 10.42 1.43
CA GLU A 24 -1.38 11.65 1.40
C GLU A 24 -2.47 11.65 2.47
N ARG A 25 -2.89 12.85 2.87
CA ARG A 25 -4.07 13.01 3.72
C ARG A 25 -5.31 12.63 2.93
N ALA A 26 -6.06 11.66 3.43
CA ALA A 26 -7.33 11.25 2.86
C ALA A 26 -8.47 12.17 3.35
N ASP A 27 -8.45 12.54 4.63
CA ASP A 27 -9.43 13.42 5.26
C ASP A 27 -8.85 14.19 6.46
N LYS A 28 -9.70 14.81 7.28
CA LYS A 28 -9.28 15.58 8.47
C LYS A 28 -8.64 14.69 9.56
N THR A 29 -8.95 13.40 9.56
CA THR A 29 -8.58 12.44 10.61
C THR A 29 -7.69 11.31 10.10
N GLY A 30 -7.64 11.06 8.80
CA GLY A 30 -6.93 9.91 8.25
C GLY A 30 -6.04 10.20 7.04
N TRP A 31 -5.23 9.20 6.76
CA TRP A 31 -4.18 9.16 5.74
C TRP A 31 -4.36 7.92 4.88
N ARG A 32 -3.79 7.91 3.68
CA ARG A 32 -3.72 6.73 2.83
C ARG A 32 -2.37 6.65 2.12
N LEU A 33 -1.91 5.42 1.88
CA LEU A 33 -0.78 5.14 1.00
C LEU A 33 -1.34 4.89 -0.39
N CYS A 34 -0.80 5.60 -1.39
CA CYS A 34 -1.07 5.34 -2.79
C CYS A 34 0.20 4.86 -3.48
N VAL A 35 0.05 3.87 -4.36
CA VAL A 35 1.12 3.34 -5.20
C VAL A 35 0.71 3.37 -6.66
N GLU A 36 1.66 3.68 -7.54
CA GLU A 36 1.56 3.54 -8.98
C GLU A 36 2.47 2.39 -9.41
N LEU A 37 1.90 1.50 -10.22
CA LEU A 37 2.56 0.32 -10.78
C LEU A 37 3.14 0.65 -12.17
N ASP A 38 4.06 -0.17 -12.65
CA ASP A 38 4.71 0.02 -13.97
C ASP A 38 3.72 -0.03 -15.16
N ASP A 39 2.58 -0.73 -15.02
CA ASP A 39 1.51 -0.75 -16.02
C ASP A 39 0.64 0.53 -16.00
N GLY A 40 0.94 1.47 -15.10
CA GLY A 40 0.20 2.71 -14.90
C GLY A 40 -1.01 2.57 -13.97
N SER A 41 -1.29 1.37 -13.45
CA SER A 41 -2.34 1.15 -12.46
C SER A 41 -2.02 1.86 -11.15
N ARG A 42 -3.05 2.35 -10.48
CA ARG A 42 -2.93 3.05 -9.19
C ARG A 42 -3.77 2.37 -8.13
N LEU A 43 -3.16 2.13 -6.98
CA LEU A 43 -3.80 1.48 -5.84
C LEU A 43 -3.60 2.36 -4.61
N CYS A 44 -4.66 2.57 -3.85
CA CYS A 44 -4.59 3.30 -2.60
C CYS A 44 -5.19 2.46 -1.48
N THR A 45 -4.55 2.48 -0.32
CA THR A 45 -5.10 1.84 0.88
C THR A 45 -6.39 2.54 1.32
N PRO A 46 -7.21 1.88 2.14
CA PRO A 46 -8.22 2.56 2.93
C PRO A 46 -7.61 3.71 3.75
N THR A 47 -8.49 4.58 4.23
CA THR A 47 -8.11 5.62 5.17
C THR A 47 -7.76 4.99 6.52
N LEU A 48 -6.52 5.23 6.98
CA LEU A 48 -5.98 4.72 8.23
C LEU A 48 -5.39 5.88 9.05
N SER A 49 -5.02 5.63 10.30
CA SER A 49 -4.21 6.58 11.06
C SER A 49 -2.81 6.73 10.44
N ARG A 50 -2.10 7.81 10.79
CA ARG A 50 -0.79 8.09 10.21
C ARG A 50 0.22 6.96 10.50
N ASP A 51 0.25 6.47 11.74
CA ASP A 51 1.14 5.41 12.16
C ASP A 51 0.85 4.08 11.44
N GLU A 52 -0.43 3.77 11.20
CA GLU A 52 -0.82 2.60 10.43
C GLU A 52 -0.39 2.70 8.96
N VAL A 53 -0.56 3.86 8.33
CA VAL A 53 -0.11 4.06 6.93
C VAL A 53 1.41 3.92 6.80
N GLU A 54 2.18 4.46 7.75
CA GLU A 54 3.64 4.30 7.77
C GLU A 54 4.06 2.84 7.95
N LEU A 55 3.34 2.08 8.79
CA LEU A 55 3.58 0.64 8.94
C LEU A 55 3.34 -0.10 7.62
N VAL A 56 2.22 0.18 6.94
CA VAL A 56 1.90 -0.43 5.65
C VAL A 56 2.96 -0.08 4.61
N ARG A 57 3.41 1.18 4.55
CA ARG A 57 4.48 1.60 3.64
C ARG A 57 5.77 0.80 3.86
N ARG A 58 6.19 0.62 5.12
CA ARG A 58 7.39 -0.17 5.44
C ARG A 58 7.22 -1.64 5.05
N CYS A 59 6.02 -2.20 5.19
CA CYS A 59 5.72 -3.55 4.72
C CYS A 59 5.85 -3.63 3.19
N VAL A 60 5.26 -2.70 2.44
CA VAL A 60 5.37 -2.65 0.98
C VAL A 60 6.84 -2.53 0.55
N GLU A 61 7.62 -1.64 1.16
CA GLU A 61 9.06 -1.52 0.89
C GLU A 61 9.82 -2.83 1.18
N HIS A 62 9.47 -3.52 2.27
CA HIS A 62 10.09 -4.80 2.62
C HIS A 62 9.75 -5.90 1.61
N TYR A 63 8.48 -6.05 1.23
CA TYR A 63 8.04 -7.03 0.23
C TYR A 63 8.55 -6.72 -1.19
N MET A 64 8.69 -5.45 -1.54
CA MET A 64 9.28 -5.03 -2.81
C MET A 64 10.80 -5.31 -2.87
N ARG A 65 11.48 -5.22 -1.74
CA ARG A 65 12.92 -5.49 -1.63
C ARG A 65 13.24 -6.99 -1.54
N TYR A 66 12.31 -7.76 -0.96
CA TYR A 66 12.33 -9.21 -0.91
C TYR A 66 11.07 -9.71 -1.61
N PRO A 67 10.99 -9.63 -2.95
CA PRO A 67 9.90 -10.26 -3.66
C PRO A 67 9.87 -11.71 -3.16
N LEU A 68 8.72 -12.14 -2.65
CA LEU A 68 8.51 -13.53 -2.26
C LEU A 68 8.62 -14.36 -3.54
N VAL A 69 9.87 -14.71 -3.89
CA VAL A 69 10.20 -15.51 -5.06
C VAL A 69 9.50 -16.84 -4.84
N ARG A 70 8.60 -17.17 -5.76
CA ARG A 70 8.04 -18.51 -5.92
C ARG A 70 8.55 -19.08 -7.22
#